data_AF-V6AS98-F1
#
_entry.id   AF-V6AS98-F1
#
_cell.length_a   1.000
_cell.length_b   1.000
_cell.length_c   1.000
_cell.angle_alpha   90.00
_cell.angle_beta   90.00
_cell.angle_gamma   90.00
#
_symmetry.space_group_name_H-M   'P 1'
#
loop_
_entity.id
_entity.type
_entity.pdbx_description
1 polymer ?
#
loop_
_entity_poly.entity_id
_entity_poly.type
_entity_poly.pdbx_seq_one_letter_code
_entity_poly.pdbx_strand_id
1 'polypeptide(L)'
;MDELEHKYEVEVKLSEKQQRLPEDVKDELKASGMMDEKGKLKLKGVSPKMLKKMKTEFVDCPVLKSNIQFIQCFVCPNFQSRVMGKVLCKGDLLKK
;
A
#
# COMPACT_ATOMS: atom_id res chain seq x y z
N MET A 1 27.71 4.07 7.18
CA MET A 1 26.41 4.28 6.51
C MET A 1 25.58 3.07 6.83
N ASP A 2 24.54 3.21 7.66
CA ASP A 2 23.64 2.10 7.99
C ASP A 2 22.76 1.87 6.74
N GLU A 3 23.19 0.94 5.89
CA GLU A 3 22.39 0.44 4.78
C GLU A 3 21.15 -0.20 5.39
N LEU A 4 20.05 0.56 5.46
CA LEU A 4 18.74 0.04 5.85
C LEU A 4 18.39 -1.12 4.91
N GLU A 5 18.72 -2.34 5.33
CA GLU A 5 18.55 -3.56 4.56
C GLU A 5 17.07 -3.77 4.27
N HIS A 6 16.67 -3.44 3.05
CA HIS A 6 15.36 -3.77 2.51
C HIS A 6 15.51 -5.04 1.69
N LYS A 7 14.86 -6.11 2.14
CA LYS A 7 14.97 -7.42 1.50
C LYS A 7 14.35 -7.46 0.10
N TYR A 8 13.32 -6.65 -0.12
CA TYR A 8 12.66 -6.55 -1.42
C TYR A 8 12.49 -5.09 -1.84
N GLU A 9 12.83 -4.81 -3.09
CA GLU A 9 12.50 -3.57 -3.77
C GLU A 9 11.35 -3.85 -4.75
N VAL A 10 10.17 -3.31 -4.47
CA VAL A 10 8.94 -3.60 -5.22
C VAL A 10 8.51 -2.39 -6.03
N GLU A 11 8.37 -2.53 -7.34
CA GLU A 11 7.95 -1.43 -8.21
C GLU A 11 6.45 -1.10 -8.06
N VAL A 12 6.12 0.19 -7.91
CA VAL A 12 4.74 0.67 -7.93
C VAL A 12 4.29 0.84 -9.38
N LYS A 13 3.29 0.07 -9.77
CA LYS A 13 2.68 0.11 -11.08
C LYS A 13 1.34 0.84 -11.03
N LEU A 14 0.95 1.43 -12.14
CA LEU A 14 -0.36 2.07 -12.30
C LEU A 14 -1.26 1.13 -13.10
N SER A 15 -2.40 0.75 -12.53
CA SER A 15 -3.44 0.00 -13.23
C SER A 15 -4.59 0.92 -13.57
N GLU A 16 -5.12 0.79 -14.77
CA GLU A 16 -6.36 1.45 -15.16
C GLU A 16 -7.58 0.86 -14.42
N LYS A 17 -7.43 -0.35 -13.86
CA LYS A 17 -8.49 -1.05 -13.13
C LYS A 17 -8.32 -0.87 -11.63
N GLN A 18 -9.36 -0.38 -10.96
CA GLN A 18 -9.45 -0.47 -9.50
C GLN A 18 -9.51 -1.95 -9.09
N GLN A 19 -8.40 -2.48 -8.56
CA GLN A 19 -8.43 -3.79 -7.92
C GLN A 19 -9.34 -3.72 -6.68
N ARG A 20 -10.12 -4.77 -6.40
CA ARG A 20 -10.92 -4.82 -5.18
C ARG A 20 -10.02 -5.11 -3.99
N LEU A 21 -10.11 -4.28 -2.95
CA LEU A 21 -9.48 -4.56 -1.66
C LEU A 21 -10.27 -5.66 -0.94
N PRO A 22 -9.61 -6.70 -0.40
CA PRO A 22 -10.25 -7.66 0.48
C PRO A 22 -10.75 -6.96 1.75
N GLU A 23 -11.76 -7.55 2.41
CA GLU A 23 -12.45 -6.92 3.53
C GLU A 23 -11.53 -6.70 4.74
N ASP A 24 -10.65 -7.66 5.05
CA ASP A 24 -9.63 -7.52 6.11
C ASP A 24 -8.81 -6.23 5.95
N VAL A 25 -8.39 -5.94 4.72
CA VAL A 25 -7.52 -4.79 4.42
C VAL A 25 -8.29 -3.48 4.51
N LYS A 26 -9.58 -3.49 4.16
CA LYS A 26 -10.44 -2.31 4.36
C LYS A 26 -10.59 -2.00 5.84
N ASP A 27 -10.65 -3.03 6.69
CA ASP A 27 -10.75 -2.87 8.12
C ASP A 27 -9.45 -2.29 8.70
N GLU A 28 -8.28 -2.80 8.30
CA GLU A 28 -7.00 -2.20 8.70
C GLU A 28 -6.81 -0.76 8.21
N LEU A 29 -7.26 -0.46 6.99
CA LEU A 29 -7.25 0.91 6.44
C LEU A 29 -8.20 1.85 7.19
N LYS A 30 -9.31 1.33 7.75
CA LYS A 30 -10.20 2.09 8.63
C LYS A 30 -9.61 2.25 10.03
N ALA A 31 -9.03 1.19 10.60
CA ALA A 31 -8.39 1.18 11.91
C ALA A 31 -7.19 2.14 11.97
N SER A 32 -6.43 2.24 10.88
CA SER A 32 -5.34 3.22 10.72
C SER A 32 -5.83 4.66 10.46
N GLY A 33 -7.16 4.88 10.40
CA GLY A 33 -7.76 6.20 10.18
C GLY A 33 -7.61 6.73 8.74
N MET A 34 -7.14 5.90 7.80
CA MET A 34 -6.93 6.28 6.40
C MET A 34 -8.21 6.17 5.55
N MET A 35 -9.23 5.43 6.00
CA MET A 35 -10.53 5.28 5.33
C MET A 35 -11.72 5.69 6.21
N ASP A 36 -12.72 6.31 5.59
CA ASP A 36 -14.03 6.61 6.16
C ASP A 36 -14.94 5.36 6.20
N GLU A 37 -16.03 5.41 6.98
CA GLU A 37 -17.02 4.32 7.11
C GLU A 37 -17.57 3.84 5.74
N LYS A 38 -17.67 4.75 4.77
CA LYS A 38 -18.08 4.47 3.39
C LYS A 38 -16.97 3.91 2.47
N GLY A 39 -15.78 3.60 3.00
CA GLY A 39 -14.63 3.09 2.23
C GLY A 39 -13.94 4.15 1.35
N LYS A 40 -14.16 5.43 1.67
CA LYS A 40 -13.51 6.56 0.99
C LYS A 40 -12.28 6.98 1.78
N LEU A 41 -11.10 7.00 1.15
CA LEU A 41 -9.89 7.51 1.82
C LEU A 41 -10.11 8.96 2.27
N LYS A 42 -9.84 9.25 3.54
CA LYS A 42 -9.98 10.58 4.16
C LYS A 42 -8.62 11.08 4.67
N LEU A 43 -7.70 11.36 3.74
CA LEU A 43 -6.48 12.10 4.09
C LEU A 43 -6.76 13.62 4.03
N LYS A 44 -6.69 14.30 5.18
CA LYS A 44 -6.72 15.78 5.21
C LYS A 44 -5.53 16.32 4.41
N GLY A 45 -5.79 17.22 3.46
CA GLY A 45 -4.76 17.83 2.60
C GLY A 45 -4.49 17.12 1.28
N VAL A 46 -5.18 16.00 0.98
CA VAL A 46 -5.03 15.30 -0.31
C VAL A 46 -6.23 15.57 -1.22
N SER A 47 -5.95 16.07 -2.43
CA SER A 47 -6.98 16.38 -3.43
C SER A 47 -7.63 15.09 -3.98
N PRO A 48 -8.94 15.09 -4.31
CA PRO A 48 -9.63 13.92 -4.89
C PRO A 48 -8.95 13.35 -6.15
N LYS A 49 -8.24 14.18 -6.92
CA LYS A 49 -7.45 13.75 -8.08
C LYS A 49 -6.25 12.88 -7.68
N MET A 50 -5.58 13.22 -6.56
CA MET A 50 -4.51 12.40 -5.98
C MET A 50 -5.06 11.10 -5.40
N LEU A 51 -6.18 11.16 -4.68
CA LEU A 51 -6.86 9.96 -4.16
C LEU A 51 -7.21 8.95 -5.26
N LYS A 52 -7.65 9.43 -6.42
CA LYS A 52 -7.92 8.57 -7.58
C LYS A 52 -6.64 7.92 -8.09
N LYS A 53 -5.54 8.67 -8.20
CA LYS A 53 -4.22 8.13 -8.58
C LYS A 53 -3.71 7.09 -7.58
N MET A 54 -3.83 7.34 -6.29
CA MET A 54 -3.41 6.39 -5.24
C MET A 54 -4.16 5.06 -5.28
N LYS A 55 -5.44 5.08 -5.69
CA LYS A 55 -6.25 3.85 -5.87
C LYS A 55 -5.91 3.06 -7.13
N THR A 56 -5.28 3.70 -8.11
CA THR A 56 -4.79 3.05 -9.33
C THR A 56 -3.37 2.51 -9.17
N GLU A 57 -2.66 2.93 -8.12
CA GLU A 57 -1.34 2.41 -7.79
C GLU A 57 -1.44 1.02 -7.13
N PHE A 58 -0.70 0.06 -7.67
CA PHE A 58 -0.61 -1.30 -7.17
C PHE A 58 0.84 -1.77 -7.15
N VAL A 59 1.10 -2.80 -6.36
CA VAL A 59 2.40 -3.44 -6.23
C VAL A 59 2.23 -4.96 -6.25
N ASP A 60 3.20 -5.65 -6.81
CA ASP A 60 3.24 -7.12 -6.75
C ASP A 60 3.95 -7.53 -5.46
N CYS A 61 3.17 -7.92 -4.44
CA CYS A 61 3.72 -8.17 -3.12
C CYS A 61 4.49 -9.50 -3.09
N PRO A 62 5.82 -9.52 -2.83
CA PRO A 62 6.59 -10.75 -2.82
C PRO A 62 6.24 -11.67 -1.64
N VAL A 63 5.70 -11.10 -0.57
CA VAL A 63 5.27 -11.85 0.64
C VAL A 63 3.93 -12.54 0.40
N LEU A 64 2.94 -11.82 -0.12
CA LEU A 64 1.59 -12.33 -0.38
C LEU A 64 1.45 -13.00 -1.76
N LYS A 65 2.49 -12.93 -2.61
CA LYS A 65 2.54 -13.42 -4.00
C LYS A 65 1.30 -13.02 -4.80
N SER A 66 0.81 -11.81 -4.55
CA SER A 66 -0.45 -11.29 -5.08
C SER A 66 -0.31 -9.80 -5.39
N ASN A 67 -1.06 -9.34 -6.40
CA ASN A 67 -1.16 -7.93 -6.75
C ASN A 67 -2.06 -7.22 -5.74
N ILE A 68 -1.48 -6.40 -4.89
CA ILE A 68 -2.19 -5.60 -3.88
C ILE A 68 -2.12 -4.11 -4.24
N GLN A 69 -3.07 -3.33 -3.76
CA GLN A 69 -2.99 -1.87 -3.94
C GLN A 69 -1.84 -1.31 -3.11
N PHE A 70 -1.12 -0.33 -3.65
CA PHE A 70 -0.02 0.33 -2.96
C PHE A 70 -0.45 0.91 -1.60
N ILE A 71 -1.69 1.38 -1.49
CA ILE A 71 -2.21 1.91 -0.23
C ILE A 71 -2.16 0.90 0.93
N GLN A 72 -2.28 -0.40 0.64
CA GLN A 72 -2.17 -1.46 1.66
C GLN A 72 -0.76 -1.54 2.25
N CYS A 73 0.27 -1.13 1.51
CA CYS A 73 1.62 -1.09 2.05
C CYS A 73 1.75 -0.10 3.21
N PHE A 74 1.01 1.02 3.23
CA PHE A 74 1.12 1.99 4.33
C PHE A 74 0.75 1.43 5.72
N VAL A 75 -0.10 0.40 5.76
CA VAL A 75 -0.50 -0.27 7.00
C VAL A 75 0.29 -1.56 7.26
N CYS A 76 1.15 -1.95 6.32
CA CYS A 76 1.92 -3.18 6.41
C CYS A 76 3.18 -2.97 7.28
N PRO A 77 3.47 -3.85 8.25
CA PRO A 77 4.68 -3.73 9.08
C PRO A 77 5.99 -3.89 8.28
N ASN A 78 5.90 -4.50 7.09
CA ASN A 78 7.02 -4.65 6.17
C ASN A 78 7.36 -3.38 5.39
N PHE A 79 6.45 -2.41 5.33
CA PHE A 79 6.70 -1.18 4.60
C PHE A 79 7.75 -0.33 5.32
N GLN A 80 8.80 0.03 4.59
CA GLN A 80 9.89 0.84 5.14
C GLN A 80 9.85 2.25 4.56
N SER A 81 9.85 2.37 3.23
CA SER A 81 9.73 3.65 2.55
C SER A 81 9.34 3.46 1.08
N ARG A 82 8.97 4.56 0.42
CA ARG A 82 8.81 4.63 -1.04
C ARG A 82 9.80 5.64 -1.60
N VAL A 83 10.68 5.20 -2.49
CA VAL A 83 11.71 6.03 -3.14
C VAL A 83 11.60 5.87 -4.65
N MET A 84 11.49 6.98 -5.38
CA MET A 84 11.46 6.99 -6.86
C MET A 84 10.48 5.99 -7.51
N GLY A 85 9.30 5.78 -6.92
CA GLY A 85 8.30 4.86 -7.47
C GLY A 85 8.52 3.39 -7.11
N LYS A 86 9.49 3.09 -6.24
CA LYS A 86 9.73 1.76 -5.70
C LYS A 86 9.47 1.74 -4.20
N VAL A 87 8.93 0.65 -3.70
CA VAL A 87 8.64 0.38 -2.30
C VAL A 87 9.73 -0.49 -1.73
N LEU A 88 10.38 -0.01 -0.68
CA LEU A 88 11.33 -0.77 0.08
C LEU A 88 10.56 -1.58 1.14
N CYS A 89 10.72 -2.89 1.08
CA CYS A 89 9.98 -3.86 1.88
C CYS A 89 10.97 -4.73 2.67
N LYS A 90 10.75 -4.84 3.99
CA LYS A 90 11.56 -5.67 4.89
C LYS A 90 11.44 -7.16 4.59
N GLY A 91 10.28 -7.59 4.05
CA GLY A 91 10.09 -8.95 3.57
C GLY A 91 9.92 -10.01 4.65
N ASP A 92 9.53 -9.61 5.86
CA ASP A 92 9.12 -10.54 6.91
C ASP A 92 7.80 -11.22 6.54
N LEU A 93 7.68 -12.49 6.94
CA LEU A 93 6.47 -13.27 6.70
C LEU A 93 5.32 -12.70 7.55
N LEU A 94 4.32 -12.12 6.88
CA LEU A 94 3.06 -11.75 7.51
C LEU A 94 2.33 -13.05 7.88
N LYS A 95 2.45 -13.48 9.14
CA LYS A 95 1.55 -14.49 9.70
C LYS A 95 0.19 -13.82 9.86
N LYS A 96 -0.75 -14.22 9.00
CA LYS A 96 -2.17 -13.87 9.13
C LYS A 96 -2.78 -14.66 10.28
#